data_AF-A0AAW0S945-F1
#
_entry.id   AF-A0AAW0S945-F1
#
_cell.length_a   1.000
_cell.length_b   1.000
_cell.length_c   1.000
_cell.angle_alpha   90.00
_cell.angle_beta   90.00
_cell.angle_gamma   90.00
#
_symmetry.space_group_name_H-M   'P 1'
#
loop_
_entity.id
_entity.type
_entity.pdbx_description
1 polymer ?
#
loop_
_entity_poly.entity_id
_entity_poly.type
_entity_poly.pdbx_seq_one_letter_code
_entity_poly.pdbx_strand_id
1 'polypeptide(L)'
;MPRRVSEPEDIGFSPSGIKIIDFGFSFIPEKDCAYFSWHFPKGGLPAPELLTGIGQTALPFKVDSWCLGSLIYFVLTGSLCFAHQSLSEYRLALDALRAGQHDLINKLPEDVKGLYVPLILGLLEMDPGKRLAVEELSQGPYSEVMNVD
;
A
#
# COMPACT_ATOMS: atom_id res chain seq x y z
N MET A 1 -16.58 2.85 20.00
CA MET A 1 -16.19 1.78 19.05
C MET A 1 -15.39 2.42 17.95
N PRO A 2 -14.09 2.13 17.78
CA PRO A 2 -13.42 2.53 16.56
C PRO A 2 -13.97 1.66 15.43
N ARG A 3 -14.73 2.29 14.54
CA ARG A 3 -14.95 1.84 13.17
C ARG A 3 -13.83 2.48 12.36
N ARG A 4 -12.95 1.67 11.78
CA ARG A 4 -12.31 1.85 10.46
C ARG A 4 -11.29 0.71 10.26
N VAL A 5 -11.25 0.23 9.04
CA VAL A 5 -10.61 -1.02 8.57
C VAL A 5 -9.54 -0.59 7.55
N SER A 6 -8.69 -1.51 7.08
CA SER A 6 -7.25 -1.32 6.75
C SER A 6 -6.42 -1.06 8.00
N GLU A 7 -6.42 -2.03 8.91
CA GLU A 7 -5.54 -2.00 10.06
C GLU A 7 -4.59 -3.21 10.03
N PRO A 8 -3.41 -3.15 10.69
CA PRO A 8 -2.46 -4.25 10.87
C PRO A 8 -3.02 -5.49 11.60
N GLU A 9 -4.32 -5.73 11.56
CA GLU A 9 -5.01 -6.87 12.16
C GLU A 9 -4.63 -8.21 11.51
N ASP A 10 -4.29 -8.17 10.21
CA ASP A 10 -3.80 -9.32 9.44
C ASP A 10 -2.29 -9.57 9.67
N ILE A 11 -1.63 -8.78 10.53
CA ILE A 11 -0.22 -8.89 10.86
C ILE A 11 -0.07 -9.34 12.32
N GLY A 12 0.12 -10.64 12.49
CA GLY A 12 0.37 -11.26 13.78
C GLY A 12 1.84 -11.17 14.21
N PHE A 13 2.07 -11.05 15.51
CA PHE A 13 3.40 -11.15 16.11
C PHE A 13 3.56 -12.49 16.81
N SER A 14 4.68 -13.16 16.54
CA SER A 14 5.06 -14.41 17.19
C SER A 14 6.49 -14.31 17.74
N PRO A 15 6.92 -15.21 18.65
CA PRO A 15 8.31 -15.26 19.08
C PRO A 15 9.32 -15.45 17.94
N SER A 16 8.87 -16.00 16.81
CA SER A 16 9.69 -16.19 15.59
C SER A 16 9.61 -15.01 14.61
N GLY A 17 8.98 -13.90 14.99
CA GLY A 17 8.81 -12.72 14.14
C GLY A 17 7.37 -12.50 13.66
N ILE A 18 7.25 -11.69 12.60
CA ILE A 18 5.99 -11.25 12.01
C ILE A 18 5.38 -12.37 11.14
N LYS A 19 4.05 -12.53 11.20
CA LYS A 19 3.29 -13.48 10.38
C LYS A 19 2.06 -12.81 9.79
N ILE A 20 1.70 -13.19 8.57
CA ILE A 20 0.40 -12.85 8.00
C ILE A 20 -0.64 -13.82 8.57
N ILE A 21 -1.76 -13.29 9.02
CA ILE A 21 -2.92 -14.01 9.54
C ILE A 21 -4.18 -13.56 8.79
N ASP A 22 -5.27 -14.31 8.95
CA ASP A 22 -6.56 -14.10 8.27
C ASP A 22 -6.49 -14.10 6.73
N PHE A 23 -6.71 -15.28 6.14
CA PHE A 23 -6.74 -15.48 4.70
C PHE A 23 -8.16 -15.44 4.11
N GLY A 24 -9.13 -14.82 4.80
CA GLY A 24 -10.55 -14.83 4.41
C GLY A 24 -10.86 -14.20 3.04
N PHE A 25 -9.97 -13.33 2.54
CA PHE A 25 -10.04 -12.73 1.21
C PHE A 25 -8.95 -13.23 0.25
N SER A 26 -8.17 -14.24 0.64
CA SER A 26 -7.17 -14.81 -0.25
C SER A 26 -7.81 -15.67 -1.33
N PHE A 27 -7.28 -15.59 -2.54
CA PHE A 27 -7.70 -16.40 -3.68
C PHE A 27 -6.49 -16.77 -4.52
N ILE A 28 -6.62 -17.83 -5.33
CA ILE A 28 -5.63 -18.21 -6.33
C ILE A 28 -6.02 -17.50 -7.62
N PRO A 29 -5.20 -16.57 -8.15
CA PRO A 29 -5.54 -15.91 -9.38
C PRO A 29 -5.33 -16.83 -10.59
N GLU A 30 -6.34 -16.89 -11.44
CA GLU A 30 -6.30 -17.44 -12.77
C GLU A 30 -5.75 -16.41 -13.77
N LYS A 31 -5.07 -16.93 -14.80
CA LYS A 31 -4.49 -16.14 -15.88
C LYS A 31 -5.59 -15.52 -16.74
N ASP A 32 -5.39 -14.28 -17.18
CA ASP A 32 -6.29 -13.54 -18.08
C ASP A 32 -7.69 -13.28 -17.50
N CYS A 33 -7.86 -13.40 -16.19
CA CYS A 33 -9.09 -13.08 -15.46
C CYS A 33 -9.06 -11.67 -14.84
N ALA A 34 -10.24 -11.07 -14.71
CA ALA A 34 -10.44 -9.82 -13.99
C ALA A 34 -11.08 -10.08 -12.62
N TYR A 35 -10.59 -9.39 -11.60
CA TYR A 35 -11.03 -9.48 -10.21
C TYR A 35 -11.70 -8.18 -9.82
N PHE A 36 -12.94 -8.29 -9.37
CA PHE A 36 -13.73 -7.16 -8.92
C PHE A 36 -13.46 -6.77 -7.46
N SER A 37 -13.84 -5.55 -7.10
CA SER A 37 -13.67 -4.96 -5.76
C SER A 37 -14.20 -5.82 -4.61
N TRP A 38 -15.24 -6.64 -4.81
CA TRP A 38 -15.78 -7.52 -3.78
C TRP A 38 -14.93 -8.76 -3.49
N HIS A 39 -13.92 -9.06 -4.31
CA HIS A 39 -12.92 -10.11 -4.00
C HIS A 39 -11.87 -9.62 -2.99
N PHE A 40 -11.82 -8.33 -2.70
CA PHE A 40 -10.83 -7.73 -1.81
C PHE A 40 -11.47 -7.27 -0.48
N PRO A 41 -10.68 -7.17 0.61
CA PRO A 41 -11.17 -6.73 1.91
C PRO A 41 -11.90 -5.39 1.84
N LYS A 42 -13.01 -5.28 2.57
CA LYS A 42 -13.78 -4.04 2.67
C LYS A 42 -13.35 -3.21 3.87
N GLY A 43 -13.46 -1.90 3.71
CA GLY A 43 -13.29 -0.95 4.80
C GLY A 43 -11.89 -0.38 4.93
N GLY A 44 -10.93 -0.93 4.18
CA GLY A 44 -9.60 -0.36 3.99
C GLY A 44 -9.53 0.75 2.95
N LEU A 45 -8.32 1.22 2.65
CA LEU A 45 -8.02 2.12 1.53
C LEU A 45 -7.91 1.32 0.21
N PRO A 46 -8.96 1.26 -0.63
CA PRO A 46 -8.92 0.45 -1.84
C PRO A 46 -7.95 1.04 -2.86
N ALA A 47 -7.32 0.14 -3.62
CA ALA A 47 -6.50 0.53 -4.76
C ALA A 47 -7.33 1.32 -5.80
N PRO A 48 -6.74 2.31 -6.50
CA PRO A 48 -7.43 3.20 -7.42
C PRO A 48 -8.29 2.49 -8.47
N GLU A 49 -7.78 1.40 -9.04
CA GLU A 49 -8.46 0.62 -10.07
C GLU A 49 -9.76 -0.03 -9.56
N LEU A 50 -9.86 -0.31 -8.26
CA LEU A 50 -11.07 -0.85 -7.63
C LEU A 50 -12.12 0.22 -7.33
N LEU A 51 -11.75 1.50 -7.40
CA LEU A 51 -12.65 2.66 -7.26
C LEU A 51 -13.17 3.19 -8.60
N THR A 52 -12.58 2.77 -9.72
CA THR A 52 -12.91 3.31 -11.05
C THR A 52 -13.81 2.39 -11.86
N GLY A 53 -14.67 2.96 -12.71
CA GLY A 53 -15.48 2.19 -13.66
C GLY A 53 -16.35 1.15 -12.97
N ILE A 54 -16.17 -0.13 -13.35
CA ILE A 54 -16.86 -1.27 -12.73
C ILE A 54 -16.11 -1.85 -11.52
N GLY A 55 -15.00 -1.24 -11.12
CA GLY A 55 -14.20 -1.61 -9.95
C GLY A 55 -13.55 -2.98 -10.09
N GLN A 56 -12.66 -3.13 -11.08
CA GLN A 56 -11.97 -4.40 -11.34
C GLN A 56 -10.50 -4.21 -11.70
N THR A 57 -9.71 -5.27 -11.53
CA THR A 57 -8.29 -5.31 -11.91
C THR A 57 -7.94 -6.64 -12.57
N ALA A 58 -7.04 -6.62 -13.55
CA ALA A 58 -6.38 -7.83 -14.07
C ALA A 58 -5.03 -8.09 -13.38
N LEU A 59 -4.63 -7.23 -12.44
CA LEU A 59 -3.35 -7.26 -11.72
C LEU A 59 -3.60 -7.34 -10.21
N PRO A 60 -4.15 -8.45 -9.68
CA PRO A 60 -4.58 -8.55 -8.29
C PRO A 60 -3.42 -8.33 -7.29
N PHE A 61 -2.21 -8.84 -7.57
CA PHE A 61 -1.03 -8.62 -6.70
C PHE A 61 -0.57 -7.15 -6.63
N LYS A 62 -0.93 -6.32 -7.61
CA LYS A 62 -0.67 -4.87 -7.54
C LYS A 62 -1.60 -4.19 -6.55
N VAL A 63 -2.74 -4.79 -6.20
CA VAL A 63 -3.59 -4.33 -5.08
C VAL A 63 -2.87 -4.54 -3.75
N ASP A 64 -2.23 -5.69 -3.56
CA ASP A 64 -1.41 -5.94 -2.36
C ASP A 64 -0.24 -4.95 -2.24
N SER A 65 0.35 -4.58 -3.39
CA SER A 65 1.40 -3.55 -3.45
C SER A 65 0.89 -2.19 -2.95
N TRP A 66 -0.33 -1.80 -3.33
CA TRP A 66 -0.97 -0.58 -2.84
C TRP A 66 -1.24 -0.63 -1.33
N CYS A 67 -1.74 -1.76 -0.84
CA CYS A 67 -1.96 -1.98 0.59
C CYS A 67 -0.64 -1.86 1.38
N LEU A 68 0.45 -2.43 0.87
CA LEU A 68 1.76 -2.33 1.49
C LEU A 68 2.28 -0.89 1.53
N GLY A 69 2.15 -0.12 0.45
CA GLY A 69 2.53 1.30 0.44
C GLY A 69 1.77 2.12 1.48
N SER A 70 0.48 1.82 1.63
CA SER A 70 -0.40 2.46 2.62
C SER A 70 0.00 2.09 4.05
N LEU A 71 0.35 0.82 4.27
CA LEU A 71 0.82 0.31 5.55
C LEU A 71 2.17 0.93 5.95
N ILE A 72 3.14 1.01 5.05
CA ILE A 72 4.44 1.62 5.32
C ILE A 72 4.25 3.10 5.70
N TYR A 73 3.42 3.83 4.95
CA TYR A 73 3.08 5.20 5.30
C TYR A 73 2.44 5.30 6.70
N PHE A 74 1.51 4.40 7.03
CA PHE A 74 0.88 4.36 8.34
C PHE A 74 1.89 4.10 9.47
N VAL A 75 2.80 3.13 9.29
CA VAL A 75 3.85 2.82 10.28
C VAL A 75 4.76 4.03 10.53
N LEU A 76 5.13 4.76 9.47
CA LEU A 76 6.03 5.92 9.60
C LEU A 76 5.34 7.15 10.21
N THR A 77 4.05 7.37 9.91
CA THR A 77 3.38 8.63 10.25
C THR A 77 2.34 8.50 11.36
N GLY A 78 1.93 7.28 11.71
CA GLY A 78 0.80 7.00 12.60
C GLY A 78 -0.56 7.42 12.04
N SER A 79 -0.64 7.75 10.74
CA SER A 79 -1.84 8.26 10.09
C SER A 79 -2.19 7.43 8.87
N LEU A 80 -3.48 7.23 8.61
CA LEU A 80 -3.91 6.61 7.37
C LEU A 80 -3.67 7.59 6.22
N CYS A 81 -2.97 7.14 5.19
CA CYS A 81 -2.85 7.91 3.96
C CYS A 81 -4.25 8.06 3.36
N PHE A 82 -4.63 9.29 3.01
CA PHE A 82 -5.87 9.62 2.28
C PHE A 82 -7.17 9.29 3.04
N ALA A 83 -7.55 10.17 3.96
CA ALA A 83 -8.71 10.02 4.82
C ALA A 83 -10.06 9.85 4.10
N HIS A 84 -10.17 10.27 2.82
CA HIS A 84 -11.31 9.94 1.99
C HIS A 84 -10.90 9.15 0.74
N GLN A 85 -11.71 8.13 0.43
CA GLN A 85 -11.46 7.14 -0.62
C GLN A 85 -11.84 7.68 -2.00
N SER A 86 -11.30 8.84 -2.37
CA SER A 86 -11.54 9.46 -3.69
C SER A 86 -10.24 9.57 -4.49
N LEU A 87 -10.35 9.32 -5.80
CA LEU A 87 -9.19 9.34 -6.71
C LEU A 87 -8.53 10.73 -6.78
N SER A 88 -9.32 11.79 -6.65
CA SER A 88 -8.82 13.16 -6.61
C SER A 88 -7.94 13.40 -5.39
N GLU A 89 -8.32 12.87 -4.23
CA GLU A 89 -7.53 13.02 -3.00
C GLU A 89 -6.26 12.20 -3.04
N TYR A 90 -6.32 10.97 -3.57
CA TYR A 90 -5.12 10.16 -3.76
C TYR A 90 -4.10 10.93 -4.61
N ARG A 91 -4.55 11.50 -5.74
CA ARG A 91 -3.69 12.33 -6.62
C ARG A 91 -3.11 13.53 -5.88
N LEU A 92 -3.96 14.33 -5.24
CA LEU A 92 -3.52 15.54 -4.53
C LEU A 92 -2.46 15.24 -3.47
N ALA A 93 -2.68 14.20 -2.67
CA ALA A 93 -1.77 13.88 -1.59
C ALA A 93 -0.50 13.15 -2.06
N LEU A 94 -0.57 12.34 -3.11
CA LEU A 94 0.64 11.81 -3.78
C LEU A 94 1.46 12.92 -4.44
N ASP A 95 0.81 13.91 -5.05
CA ASP A 95 1.50 15.07 -5.63
C ASP A 95 2.12 15.96 -4.55
N ALA A 96 1.43 16.16 -3.41
CA ALA A 96 2.01 16.83 -2.25
C ALA A 96 3.23 16.08 -1.70
N LEU A 97 3.15 14.75 -1.61
CA LEU A 97 4.28 13.92 -1.18
C LEU A 97 5.48 14.04 -2.13
N ARG A 98 5.24 13.99 -3.46
CA ARG A 98 6.27 14.20 -4.50
C ARG A 98 6.90 15.58 -4.42
N ALA A 99 6.10 16.61 -4.12
CA ALA A 99 6.56 17.98 -3.98
C ALA A 99 7.25 18.27 -2.64
N GLY A 100 7.33 17.30 -1.72
CA GLY A 100 7.87 17.52 -0.38
C GLY A 100 6.97 18.40 0.50
N GLN A 101 5.69 18.51 0.18
CA GLN A 101 4.69 19.35 0.86
C GLN A 101 3.85 18.53 1.85
N HIS A 102 4.44 17.51 2.47
CA HIS A 102 3.72 16.58 3.34
C HIS A 102 4.22 16.65 4.79
N ASP A 103 3.47 17.35 5.65
CA ASP A 103 3.90 17.70 7.02
C ASP A 103 4.36 16.52 7.87
N LEU A 104 3.63 15.40 7.85
CA LEU A 104 3.99 14.22 8.67
C LEU A 104 5.30 13.56 8.21
N ILE A 105 5.46 13.41 6.89
CA ILE A 105 6.68 12.85 6.30
C ILE A 105 7.86 13.80 6.54
N ASN A 106 7.65 15.11 6.42
CA ASN A 106 8.70 16.11 6.62
C ASN A 106 9.25 16.15 8.05
N LYS A 107 8.53 15.59 9.05
CA LYS A 107 9.01 15.44 10.43
C LYS A 107 9.95 14.25 10.63
N LEU A 108 10.04 13.35 9.65
CA LEU A 108 10.92 12.19 9.73
C LEU A 108 12.39 12.59 9.48
N PRO A 109 13.35 11.83 10.03
CA PRO A 109 14.77 11.96 9.70
C PRO A 109 15.05 11.89 8.19
N GLU A 110 16.07 12.60 7.71
CA GLU A 110 16.36 12.74 6.27
C GLU A 110 16.73 11.41 5.60
N ASP A 111 17.48 10.56 6.30
CA ASP A 111 17.81 9.20 5.90
C ASP A 111 16.55 8.33 5.76
N VAL A 112 15.64 8.39 6.73
CA VAL A 112 14.35 7.68 6.68
C VAL A 112 13.50 8.17 5.52
N LYS A 113 13.38 9.48 5.30
CA LYS A 113 12.64 10.04 4.17
C LYS A 113 13.24 9.61 2.84
N GLY A 114 14.57 9.75 2.69
CA GLY A 114 15.29 9.40 1.48
C GLY A 114 15.09 7.93 1.10
N LEU A 115 14.96 7.06 2.09
CA LEU A 115 14.74 5.63 1.91
C LEU A 115 13.29 5.30 1.53
N TYR A 116 12.34 5.78 2.32
CA TYR A 116 10.95 5.30 2.25
C TYR A 116 10.04 6.13 1.34
N VAL A 117 10.34 7.40 1.08
CA VAL A 117 9.49 8.22 0.19
C VAL A 117 9.46 7.67 -1.24
N PRO A 118 10.60 7.33 -1.88
CA PRO A 118 10.58 6.73 -3.22
C PRO A 118 9.83 5.39 -3.24
N LEU A 119 9.99 4.59 -2.18
CA LEU A 119 9.32 3.30 -2.04
C LEU A 119 7.80 3.45 -1.92
N ILE A 120 7.32 4.33 -1.06
CA ILE A 120 5.89 4.63 -0.90
C ILE A 120 5.30 5.14 -2.22
N LEU A 121 5.99 6.05 -2.91
CA LEU A 121 5.52 6.58 -4.20
C LEU A 121 5.46 5.51 -5.30
N GLY A 122 6.38 4.55 -5.31
CA GLY A 122 6.36 3.41 -6.24
C GLY A 122 5.20 2.45 -5.96
N LEU A 123 4.96 2.14 -4.68
CA LEU A 123 3.87 1.25 -4.25
C LEU A 123 2.48 1.90 -4.36
N LEU A 124 2.39 3.22 -4.21
CA LEU A 124 1.16 4.02 -4.35
C LEU A 124 1.03 4.67 -5.73
N GLU A 125 1.61 4.09 -6.77
CA GLU A 125 1.37 4.52 -8.14
C GLU A 125 -0.10 4.23 -8.55
N MET A 126 -0.74 5.22 -9.18
CA MET A 126 -2.16 5.16 -9.54
C MET A 126 -2.41 4.18 -10.68
N ASP A 127 -1.46 4.03 -11.59
CA ASP A 127 -1.50 3.05 -12.69
C ASP A 127 -0.94 1.69 -12.21
N PRO A 128 -1.76 0.64 -12.08
CA PRO A 128 -1.28 -0.67 -11.61
C PRO A 128 -0.21 -1.29 -12.52
N GLY A 129 -0.15 -0.92 -13.80
CA GLY A 129 0.90 -1.39 -14.72
C GLY A 129 2.26 -0.75 -14.50
N LYS A 130 2.30 0.40 -13.82
CA LYS A 130 3.55 1.13 -13.47
C LYS A 130 3.91 1.03 -11.98
N ARG A 131 2.95 0.57 -11.16
CA ARG A 131 3.12 0.36 -9.73
C ARG A 131 4.21 -0.65 -9.46
N LEU A 132 5.07 -0.37 -8.49
CA LEU A 132 6.11 -1.28 -8.02
C LEU A 132 5.48 -2.56 -7.46
N ALA A 133 5.99 -3.73 -7.83
CA ALA A 133 5.53 -5.01 -7.27
C ALA A 133 6.21 -5.28 -5.92
N VAL A 134 5.50 -5.92 -5.00
CA VAL A 134 6.08 -6.34 -3.70
C VAL A 134 7.27 -7.28 -3.91
N GLU A 135 7.19 -8.16 -4.91
CA GLU A 135 8.23 -9.13 -5.25
C GLU A 135 9.53 -8.45 -5.68
N GLU A 136 9.41 -7.28 -6.33
CA GLU A 136 10.53 -6.47 -6.80
C GLU A 136 11.25 -5.77 -5.65
N LEU A 137 10.66 -5.67 -4.45
CA LEU A 137 11.32 -5.03 -3.30
C LEU A 137 12.55 -5.79 -2.81
N SER A 138 12.55 -7.11 -3.00
CA SER A 138 13.69 -7.97 -2.66
C SER A 138 14.83 -7.89 -3.69
N GLN A 139 14.63 -7.23 -4.83
CA GLN A 139 15.55 -7.20 -5.96
C GLN A 139 15.86 -5.74 -6.36
N GLY A 140 17.13 -5.34 -6.36
CA GLY A 140 17.55 -4.02 -6.84
C GLY A 140 17.76 -2.97 -5.74
N PRO A 141 17.55 -1.66 -6.00
CA PRO A 141 18.03 -0.56 -5.15
C PRO A 141 17.34 -0.49 -3.77
N TYR A 142 16.24 -1.23 -3.58
CA TYR A 142 15.52 -1.32 -2.31
C TYR A 142 15.98 -2.50 -1.44
N SER A 143 16.89 -3.35 -1.94
CA SER A 143 17.44 -4.46 -1.17
C SER A 143 18.20 -4.01 0.09
N GLU A 144 18.79 -2.80 0.08
CA GLU A 144 19.42 -2.18 1.24
C GLU A 144 18.40 -1.86 2.35
N VAL A 145 17.12 -1.63 2.01
CA VAL A 145 16.01 -1.44 2.97
C VAL A 145 15.66 -2.75 3.67
N MET A 146 15.87 -3.88 3.00
CA MET A 146 15.45 -5.21 3.44
C MET A 146 16.53 -5.95 4.26
N ASN A 147 17.77 -5.44 4.27
CA ASN A 147 18.83 -5.88 5.19
C ASN A 147 18.68 -5.14 6.52
N VAL A 148 17.77 -5.62 7.35
CA VAL A 148 17.73 -5.26 8.77
C VAL A 148 18.27 -6.46 9.53
N ASP A 149 19.47 -6.31 10.11
CA ASP A 149 20.11 -7.28 11.01
C ASP A 149 19.28 -7.57 12.27
#